data_AF-A0A1S2MD84-F1
#
_entry.id   AF-A0A1S2MD84-F1
#
_cell.length_a   1.000
_cell.length_b   1.000
_cell.length_c   1.000
_cell.angle_alpha   90.00
_cell.angle_beta   90.00
_cell.angle_gamma   90.00
#
_symmetry.space_group_name_H-M   'P 1'
#
loop_
_entity.id
_entity.type
_entity.pdbx_description
1 polymer ?
#
loop_
_entity_poly.entity_id
_entity_poly.type
_entity_poly.pdbx_seq_one_letter_code
_entity_poly.pdbx_strand_id
1 'polypeptide(L)'
;MITTFAVNQKFPLYDKLPSKDYDNSALNYNPDGSLFVTIAWNNLSFVEESMVTTEEVRFRYLKEDDYMLLMIKFGDLSPLEFPFDPTLYAKQNIKFYINTNRFEIFLVELETGNLKGMRLLGLHPDFINHFVSHWQRNMEIPTFTVEYGNWISRIRSFYTVDEIWDRSTDIDWK
;
A
#
# COMPACT_ATOMS: atom_id res chain seq x y z
N MET A 1 -16.49 4.92 13.20
CA MET A 1 -15.80 5.86 14.10
C MET A 1 -14.67 6.44 13.26
N ILE A 2 -14.73 7.72 12.89
CA ILE A 2 -13.67 8.35 12.08
C ILE A 2 -12.51 8.62 13.03
N THR A 3 -11.46 7.81 12.97
CA THR A 3 -10.25 8.08 13.74
C THR A 3 -9.51 9.21 13.05
N THR A 4 -9.63 10.44 13.56
CA THR A 4 -8.83 11.56 13.08
C THR A 4 -7.43 11.49 13.71
N PHE A 5 -6.40 11.37 12.87
CA PHE A 5 -5.00 11.40 13.30
C PHE A 5 -4.42 12.80 13.09
N ALA A 6 -3.77 13.36 14.11
CA ALA A 6 -3.08 14.63 13.97
C ALA A 6 -1.60 14.41 13.58
N VAL A 7 -1.10 15.28 12.71
CA VAL A 7 0.34 15.32 12.38
C VAL A 7 1.13 15.60 13.67
N ASN A 8 2.29 14.97 13.78
CA ASN A 8 3.18 14.90 14.94
C ASN A 8 2.61 14.18 16.17
N GLN A 9 1.51 13.44 16.02
CA GLN A 9 1.05 12.51 17.05
C GLN A 9 1.48 11.08 16.73
N LYS A 10 1.54 10.26 17.78
CA LYS A 10 1.78 8.83 17.65
C LYS A 10 0.67 8.20 16.83
N PHE A 11 1.01 7.66 15.67
CA PHE A 11 0.05 6.97 14.81
C PHE A 11 -0.23 5.58 15.40
N PRO A 12 -1.50 5.22 15.71
CA PRO A 12 -1.81 3.86 16.13
C PRO A 12 -1.75 2.96 14.90
N LEU A 13 -0.65 2.23 14.80
CA LEU A 13 -0.46 1.28 13.72
C LEU A 13 -1.39 0.09 13.96
N TYR A 14 -2.25 -0.18 12.98
CA TYR A 14 -3.24 -1.26 13.06
C TYR A 14 -2.56 -2.63 13.15
N ASP A 15 -1.43 -2.78 12.47
CA ASP A 15 -0.50 -3.88 12.65
C ASP A 15 0.80 -3.35 13.27
N LYS A 16 1.35 -4.07 14.25
CA LYS A 16 2.62 -3.71 14.89
C LYS A 16 3.64 -3.34 13.80
N LEU A 17 4.30 -2.18 13.96
CA LEU A 17 5.42 -1.83 13.08
C LEU A 17 6.34 -3.06 12.96
N PRO A 18 6.76 -3.42 11.74
CA PRO A 18 7.95 -4.23 11.60
C PRO A 18 9.10 -3.56 12.36
N SER A 19 10.17 -4.32 12.63
CA SER A 19 11.26 -3.82 13.48
C SER A 19 11.66 -2.39 13.10
N LYS A 20 11.89 -1.55 14.12
CA LYS A 20 12.28 -0.14 13.94
C LYS A 20 13.54 0.04 13.08
N ASP A 21 14.22 -1.05 12.79
CA ASP A 21 15.50 -1.12 12.11
C ASP A 21 15.38 -0.95 10.59
N TYR A 22 14.19 -1.09 9.99
CA TYR A 22 14.03 -1.03 8.53
C TYR A 22 12.79 -0.25 8.08
N ASP A 23 12.98 0.54 7.03
CA ASP A 23 11.92 1.20 6.28
C ASP A 23 10.88 0.18 5.78
N ASN A 24 9.60 0.54 5.86
CA ASN A 24 8.55 -0.35 5.40
C ASN A 24 7.33 0.41 4.84
N SER A 25 6.62 -0.26 3.93
CA SER A 25 5.35 0.16 3.38
C SER A 25 4.32 -0.96 3.51
N ALA A 26 3.07 -0.60 3.80
CA ALA A 26 1.98 -1.57 3.91
C ALA A 26 0.70 -0.99 3.31
N LEU A 27 0.01 -1.78 2.48
CA LEU A 27 -1.38 -1.53 2.10
C LEU A 27 -2.28 -2.23 3.10
N ASN A 28 -3.21 -1.47 3.64
CA ASN A 28 -4.11 -1.88 4.70
C ASN A 28 -5.55 -1.63 4.30
N TYR A 29 -6.43 -2.39 4.94
CA TYR A 29 -7.87 -2.36 4.75
C TYR A 29 -8.55 -2.09 6.09
N ASN A 30 -9.46 -1.10 6.10
CA ASN A 30 -10.29 -0.81 7.25
C ASN A 30 -11.62 -1.59 7.18
N PRO A 31 -12.22 -1.96 8.34
CA PRO A 31 -13.53 -2.61 8.39
C PRO A 31 -14.68 -1.81 7.74
N ASP A 32 -14.50 -0.50 7.55
CA ASP A 32 -15.48 0.38 6.89
C ASP A 32 -15.45 0.31 5.35
N GLY A 33 -14.50 -0.44 4.80
CA GLY A 33 -14.29 -0.62 3.37
C GLY A 33 -13.28 0.34 2.74
N SER A 34 -12.60 1.18 3.53
CA SER A 34 -11.54 2.06 3.03
C SER A 34 -10.17 1.38 2.93
N LEU A 35 -9.39 1.79 1.91
CA LEU A 35 -7.98 1.43 1.79
C LEU A 35 -7.11 2.57 2.28
N PHE A 36 -5.99 2.20 2.90
CA PHE A 36 -4.94 3.14 3.21
C PHE A 36 -3.57 2.49 3.11
N VAL A 37 -2.56 3.29 2.80
CA VAL A 37 -1.18 2.88 2.89
C VAL A 37 -0.49 3.57 4.04
N THR A 38 0.40 2.83 4.70
CA THR A 38 1.35 3.38 5.66
C THR A 38 2.73 3.27 5.08
N ILE A 39 3.46 4.39 5.05
CA ILE A 39 4.86 4.49 4.69
C ILE A 39 5.60 4.86 5.96
N ALA A 40 6.50 4.02 6.40
CA ALA A 40 7.25 4.19 7.63
C ALA A 40 8.75 4.22 7.30
N TRP A 41 9.38 5.38 7.49
CA TRP A 41 10.79 5.60 7.15
C TRP A 41 11.59 6.06 8.36
N ASN A 42 12.85 5.64 8.41
CA ASN A 42 13.87 6.13 9.33
C ASN A 42 14.53 7.40 8.78
N ASN A 43 14.93 8.30 9.66
CA ASN A 43 15.63 9.54 9.31
C ASN A 43 14.91 10.36 8.21
N LEU A 44 13.58 10.43 8.27
CA LEU A 44 12.76 11.12 7.27
C LEU A 44 13.22 12.57 7.10
N SER A 45 13.66 12.92 5.89
CA SER A 45 14.02 14.29 5.54
C SER A 45 12.80 15.14 5.22
N PHE A 46 12.94 16.46 5.35
CA PHE A 46 11.90 17.41 4.95
C PHE A 46 11.55 17.30 3.45
N VAL A 47 12.53 16.95 2.60
CA VAL A 47 12.31 16.77 1.16
C VAL A 47 11.42 15.56 0.89
N GLU A 48 11.69 14.43 1.54
CA GLU A 48 10.86 13.21 1.43
C GLU A 48 9.45 13.44 1.96
N GLU A 49 9.32 14.14 3.09
CA GLU A 49 8.02 14.53 3.63
C GLU A 49 7.22 15.39 2.63
N SER A 50 7.87 16.40 2.04
CA SER A 50 7.26 17.26 1.02
C SER A 50 6.84 16.46 -0.22
N MET A 51 7.70 15.56 -0.70
CA MET A 51 7.42 14.74 -1.88
C MET A 51 6.17 13.87 -1.70
N VAL A 52 6.04 13.18 -0.57
CA VAL A 52 4.87 12.34 -0.29
C VAL A 52 3.59 13.19 -0.16
N THR A 53 3.69 14.35 0.50
CA THR A 53 2.52 15.18 0.83
C THR A 53 2.04 16.08 -0.31
N THR A 54 2.92 16.49 -1.24
CA THR A 54 2.60 17.55 -2.22
C THR A 54 2.75 17.13 -3.68
N GLU A 55 3.68 16.24 -4.04
CA GLU A 55 4.03 15.97 -5.45
C GLU A 55 3.04 15.07 -6.16
N GLU A 56 3.13 14.93 -7.49
CA GLU A 56 2.25 14.01 -8.23
C GLU A 56 2.40 12.55 -7.73
N VAL A 57 1.26 11.87 -7.54
CA VAL A 57 1.22 10.45 -7.21
C VAL A 57 0.91 9.66 -8.47
N ARG A 58 1.80 8.72 -8.79
CA ARG A 58 1.62 7.78 -9.89
C ARG A 58 1.41 6.39 -9.33
N PHE A 59 0.46 5.68 -9.92
CA PHE A 59 0.15 4.30 -9.56
C PHE A 59 0.48 3.38 -10.73
N ARG A 60 1.10 2.25 -10.40
CA ARG A 60 1.31 1.16 -11.34
C ARG A 60 0.95 -0.16 -10.68
N TYR A 61 0.66 -1.18 -11.48
CA TYR A 61 0.60 -2.55 -10.98
C TYR A 61 1.44 -3.50 -11.83
N LEU A 62 2.11 -4.43 -11.17
CA LEU A 62 2.65 -5.61 -11.84
C LEU A 62 1.65 -6.75 -11.64
N LYS A 63 1.29 -7.44 -12.72
CA LYS A 63 0.38 -8.58 -12.67
C LYS A 63 0.93 -9.75 -13.46
N GLU A 64 0.94 -10.92 -12.84
CA GLU A 64 1.19 -12.21 -13.51
C GLU A 64 0.15 -13.20 -13.00
N ASP A 65 -0.67 -13.74 -13.92
CA ASP A 65 -1.78 -14.64 -13.62
C ASP A 65 -2.75 -14.07 -12.56
N ASP A 66 -2.84 -14.74 -11.40
CA ASP A 66 -3.68 -14.38 -10.25
C ASP A 66 -2.94 -13.53 -9.20
N TYR A 67 -1.70 -13.11 -9.48
CA TYR A 67 -0.91 -12.30 -8.56
C TYR A 67 -0.81 -10.86 -9.06
N MET A 68 -0.96 -9.91 -8.14
CA MET A 68 -0.89 -8.48 -8.43
C MET A 68 -0.17 -7.74 -7.31
N LEU A 69 0.78 -6.89 -7.70
CA LEU A 69 1.54 -6.02 -6.83
C LEU A 69 1.21 -4.57 -7.19
N LEU A 70 0.65 -3.82 -6.22
CA LEU A 70 0.47 -2.38 -6.35
C LEU A 70 1.80 -1.66 -6.11
N MET A 71 2.08 -0.65 -6.92
CA MET A 71 3.23 0.23 -6.76
C MET A 71 2.81 1.69 -6.80
N ILE A 72 3.46 2.53 -6.00
CA ILE A 72 3.20 3.97 -5.93
C ILE A 72 4.52 4.73 -6.02
N LYS A 73 4.55 5.81 -6.80
CA LYS A 73 5.69 6.73 -6.89
C LYS A 73 5.24 8.17 -6.62
N PHE A 74 6.01 8.89 -5.83
CA PHE A 74 5.78 10.29 -5.46
C PHE A 74 6.86 11.17 -6.09
N GLY A 75 6.49 12.01 -7.06
CA GLY A 75 7.47 12.84 -7.78
C GLY A 75 8.64 12.01 -8.32
N ASP A 76 9.84 12.35 -7.86
CA ASP A 76 11.11 11.73 -8.23
C ASP A 76 11.64 10.71 -7.19
N LEU A 77 10.90 10.43 -6.11
CA LEU A 77 11.29 9.39 -5.15
C LEU A 77 11.30 8.01 -5.81
N SER A 78 12.09 7.07 -5.28
CA SER A 78 12.02 5.68 -5.73
C SER A 78 10.60 5.12 -5.54
N PRO A 79 10.11 4.26 -6.43
CA PRO A 79 8.81 3.62 -6.28
C PRO A 79 8.74 2.81 -4.98
N LEU A 80 7.54 2.68 -4.45
CA LEU A 80 7.24 1.83 -3.29
C LEU A 80 6.36 0.68 -3.70
N GLU A 81 6.68 -0.49 -3.18
CA GLU A 81 5.91 -1.71 -3.34
C GLU A 81 4.89 -1.84 -2.21
N PHE A 82 3.68 -2.29 -2.55
CA PHE A 82 2.64 -2.58 -1.59
C PHE A 82 2.10 -4.00 -1.81
N PRO A 83 2.85 -5.03 -1.38
CA PRO A 83 2.34 -6.39 -1.42
C PRO A 83 1.07 -6.52 -0.57
N PHE A 84 0.06 -7.22 -1.08
CA PHE A 84 -1.22 -7.33 -0.40
C PHE A 84 -1.77 -8.76 -0.50
N ASP A 85 -1.93 -9.41 0.65
CA ASP A 85 -2.58 -10.72 0.76
C ASP A 85 -4.01 -10.55 1.31
N PRO A 86 -5.05 -10.59 0.44
CA PRO A 86 -6.43 -10.43 0.88
C PRO A 86 -6.92 -11.60 1.74
N THR A 87 -6.28 -12.78 1.69
CA THR A 87 -6.70 -13.95 2.48
C THR A 87 -6.49 -13.75 3.98
N LEU A 88 -5.59 -12.85 4.38
CA LEU A 88 -5.35 -12.54 5.79
C LEU A 88 -6.59 -11.94 6.46
N TYR A 89 -7.41 -11.19 5.70
CA TYR A 89 -8.66 -10.61 6.18
C TYR A 89 -9.79 -11.65 6.25
N ALA A 90 -9.84 -12.58 5.28
CA ALA A 90 -10.81 -13.67 5.29
C ALA A 90 -10.64 -14.58 6.52
N LYS A 91 -9.39 -14.89 6.91
CA LYS A 91 -9.07 -15.65 8.13
C LYS A 91 -9.58 -14.98 9.41
N GLN A 92 -9.80 -13.66 9.39
CA GLN A 92 -10.33 -12.88 10.50
C GLN A 92 -11.86 -12.73 10.46
N ASN A 93 -12.56 -13.45 9.56
CA ASN A 93 -14.00 -13.28 9.29
C ASN A 93 -14.38 -11.84 8.88
N ILE A 94 -13.43 -11.07 8.36
CA ILE A 94 -13.68 -9.72 7.88
C ILE A 94 -14.16 -9.84 6.45
N LYS A 95 -15.41 -9.43 6.18
CA LYS A 95 -15.92 -9.35 4.82
C LYS A 95 -15.10 -8.31 4.06
N PHE A 96 -14.42 -8.72 3.00
CA PHE A 96 -13.66 -7.82 2.15
C PHE A 96 -14.60 -7.14 1.15
N TYR A 97 -14.79 -5.83 1.29
CA TYR A 97 -15.56 -5.01 0.37
C TYR A 97 -14.97 -3.61 0.34
N ILE A 98 -14.84 -2.99 -0.84
CA ILE A 98 -14.45 -1.58 -0.94
C ILE A 98 -15.68 -0.81 -1.41
N ASN A 99 -16.14 0.12 -0.59
CA ASN A 99 -17.35 0.93 -0.82
C ASN A 99 -17.06 2.43 -0.94
N THR A 100 -15.79 2.80 -0.88
CA THR A 100 -15.34 4.18 -0.90
C THR A 100 -14.21 4.32 -1.88
N ASN A 101 -14.14 5.49 -2.52
CA ASN A 101 -13.03 5.85 -3.38
C ASN A 101 -11.91 6.61 -2.67
N ARG A 102 -12.01 6.69 -1.35
CA ARG A 102 -11.00 7.29 -0.51
C ARG A 102 -9.78 6.38 -0.38
N PHE A 103 -8.61 6.94 -0.69
CA PHE A 103 -7.33 6.31 -0.45
C PHE A 103 -6.45 7.23 0.39
N GLU A 104 -6.07 6.75 1.57
CA GLU A 104 -5.26 7.51 2.51
C GLU A 104 -3.82 7.06 2.49
N ILE A 105 -2.90 8.02 2.57
CA ILE A 105 -1.47 7.79 2.65
C ILE A 105 -1.01 8.42 3.96
N PHE A 106 -0.45 7.59 4.84
CA PHE A 106 0.11 8.02 6.11
C PHE A 106 1.62 7.84 6.08
N LEU A 107 2.35 8.94 6.25
CA LEU A 107 3.81 8.93 6.38
C LEU A 107 4.18 9.00 7.86
N VAL A 108 4.91 8.01 8.34
CA VAL A 108 5.27 7.84 9.76
C VAL A 108 6.78 7.82 9.90
N GLU A 109 7.31 8.57 10.85
CA GLU A 109 8.72 8.47 11.24
C GLU A 109 8.88 7.27 12.19
N LEU A 110 9.69 6.29 11.80
CA LEU A 110 9.81 5.00 12.51
C LEU A 110 10.38 5.14 13.93
N GLU A 111 11.39 5.99 14.11
CA GLU A 111 12.06 6.16 15.40
C GLU A 111 11.08 6.62 16.49
N THR A 112 10.31 7.65 16.16
CA THR A 112 9.36 8.32 17.07
C THR A 112 7.96 7.68 17.04
N GLY A 113 7.60 7.04 15.93
CA GLY A 113 6.24 6.57 15.64
C GLY A 113 5.27 7.71 15.34
N ASN A 114 5.77 8.91 15.05
CA ASN A 114 4.95 10.08 14.80
C ASN A 114 4.49 10.13 13.34
N LEU A 115 3.22 10.47 13.14
CA LEU A 115 2.70 10.82 11.82
C LEU A 115 3.34 12.13 11.35
N LYS A 116 4.01 12.13 10.20
CA LYS A 116 4.67 13.31 9.61
C LYS A 116 3.85 13.91 8.49
N GLY A 117 3.19 13.06 7.71
CA GLY A 117 2.38 13.48 6.58
C GLY A 117 1.11 12.65 6.47
N MET A 118 0.06 13.29 5.98
CA MET A 118 -1.17 12.63 5.57
C MET A 118 -1.57 13.16 4.20
N ARG A 119 -1.98 12.26 3.32
CA ARG A 119 -2.53 12.63 2.02
C ARG A 119 -3.79 11.84 1.73
N LEU A 120 -4.80 12.55 1.24
CA LEU A 120 -6.07 11.99 0.85
C LEU A 120 -6.19 12.05 -0.67
N LEU A 121 -6.45 10.91 -1.29
CA LEU A 121 -6.70 10.79 -2.72
C LEU A 121 -8.10 10.24 -2.97
N GLY A 122 -8.74 10.73 -4.03
CA GLY A 122 -9.96 10.14 -4.59
C GLY A 122 -9.59 9.28 -5.80
N LEU A 123 -9.74 7.97 -5.68
CA LEU A 123 -9.47 7.04 -6.76
C LEU A 123 -10.65 6.96 -7.73
N HIS A 124 -10.39 6.68 -9.00
CA HIS A 124 -11.48 6.41 -9.94
C HIS A 124 -12.18 5.08 -9.58
N PRO A 125 -13.52 4.96 -9.67
CA PRO A 125 -14.20 3.70 -9.36
C PRO A 125 -13.67 2.49 -10.15
N ASP A 126 -13.30 2.69 -11.41
CA ASP A 126 -12.75 1.62 -12.25
C ASP A 126 -11.40 1.10 -11.73
N PHE A 127 -10.58 1.99 -11.18
CA PHE A 127 -9.34 1.61 -10.49
C PHE A 127 -9.66 0.64 -9.37
N ILE A 128 -10.55 1.02 -8.47
CA ILE A 128 -10.90 0.23 -7.29
C ILE A 128 -11.49 -1.11 -7.71
N ASN A 129 -12.43 -1.10 -8.65
CA ASN A 129 -13.09 -2.32 -9.12
C ASN A 129 -12.09 -3.30 -9.75
N HIS A 130 -11.05 -2.80 -10.43
CA HIS A 130 -9.99 -3.63 -10.97
C HIS A 130 -9.27 -4.43 -9.87
N PHE A 131 -8.84 -3.76 -8.79
CA PHE A 131 -8.18 -4.43 -7.67
C PHE A 131 -9.13 -5.31 -6.87
N VAL A 132 -10.33 -4.83 -6.55
CA VAL A 132 -11.33 -5.59 -5.77
C VAL A 132 -11.68 -6.91 -6.44
N SER A 133 -12.00 -6.87 -7.74
CA SER A 133 -12.38 -8.08 -8.47
C SER A 133 -11.24 -9.10 -8.57
N HIS A 134 -9.99 -8.63 -8.56
CA HIS A 134 -8.82 -9.49 -8.51
C HIS A 134 -8.63 -10.09 -7.12
N TRP A 135 -8.62 -9.27 -6.08
CA TRP A 135 -8.44 -9.73 -4.70
C TRP A 135 -9.57 -10.65 -4.21
N GLN A 136 -10.80 -10.43 -4.67
CA GLN A 136 -11.93 -11.31 -4.35
C GLN A 136 -11.71 -12.74 -4.85
N ARG A 137 -11.16 -12.91 -6.05
CA ARG A 137 -10.80 -14.23 -6.58
C ARG A 137 -9.65 -14.86 -5.81
N ASN A 138 -8.65 -14.06 -5.43
CA ASN A 138 -7.49 -14.55 -4.68
C ASN A 138 -7.86 -15.11 -3.30
N MET A 139 -8.93 -14.59 -2.68
CA MET A 139 -9.45 -15.12 -1.41
C MET A 139 -10.00 -16.55 -1.50
N GLU A 140 -10.37 -17.01 -2.71
CA GLU A 140 -10.91 -18.34 -2.93
C GLU A 140 -9.81 -19.40 -3.10
N ILE A 141 -8.55 -18.99 -3.25
CA ILE A 141 -7.39 -19.86 -3.47
C ILE A 141 -6.76 -20.23 -2.12
N PRO A 142 -6.84 -21.48 -1.64
CA PRO A 142 -6.37 -21.87 -0.31
C PRO A 142 -4.85 -21.69 -0.11
N THR A 143 -4.08 -21.79 -1.18
CA THR A 143 -2.62 -21.71 -1.19
C THR A 143 -2.08 -20.30 -1.48
N PHE A 144 -2.96 -19.31 -1.66
CA PHE A 144 -2.59 -17.98 -2.15
C PHE A 144 -1.50 -17.31 -1.31
N THR A 145 -1.60 -17.29 0.03
CA THR A 145 -0.58 -16.66 0.90
C THR A 145 0.84 -17.15 0.57
N VAL A 146 1.00 -18.47 0.41
CA VAL A 146 2.32 -19.09 0.19
C VAL A 146 2.79 -18.83 -1.23
N GLU A 147 1.90 -19.02 -2.21
CA GLU A 147 2.22 -18.80 -3.63
C GLU A 147 2.54 -17.34 -3.94
N TYR A 148 1.76 -16.41 -3.40
CA TYR A 148 1.97 -14.97 -3.53
C TYR A 148 3.29 -14.54 -2.88
N GLY A 149 3.61 -15.07 -1.69
CA GLY A 149 4.91 -14.83 -1.05
C GLY A 149 6.09 -15.32 -1.88
N ASN A 150 5.97 -16.50 -2.48
CA ASN A 150 6.97 -17.05 -3.41
C ASN A 150 7.09 -16.21 -4.68
N TRP A 151 5.96 -15.74 -5.22
CA TRP A 151 5.92 -14.89 -6.41
C TRP A 151 6.62 -13.55 -6.18
N ILE A 152 6.32 -12.85 -5.07
CA ILE A 152 7.00 -11.62 -4.66
C ILE A 152 8.51 -11.86 -4.48
N SER A 153 8.88 -12.93 -3.77
CA SER A 153 10.30 -13.25 -3.52
C SER A 153 11.05 -13.52 -4.82
N ARG A 154 10.41 -14.23 -5.77
CA ARG A 154 10.97 -14.48 -7.10
C ARG A 154 11.20 -13.18 -7.85
N ILE A 155 10.20 -12.30 -7.93
CA ILE A 155 10.34 -11.01 -8.63
C ILE A 155 11.49 -10.18 -8.06
N ARG A 156 11.52 -10.03 -6.73
CA ARG A 156 12.57 -9.29 -6.01
C ARG A 156 13.97 -9.92 -6.14
N SER A 157 14.06 -11.20 -6.49
CA SER A 157 15.35 -11.85 -6.75
C SER A 157 15.92 -11.57 -8.15
N PHE A 158 15.08 -11.12 -9.09
CA PHE A 158 15.48 -10.86 -10.47
C PHE A 158 15.52 -9.38 -10.84
N TYR A 159 14.78 -8.55 -10.11
CA TYR A 159 14.58 -7.15 -10.48
C TYR A 159 14.70 -6.23 -9.26
N THR A 160 15.31 -5.07 -9.50
CA THR A 160 15.25 -3.91 -8.60
C THR A 160 13.85 -3.29 -8.61
N VAL A 161 13.53 -2.49 -7.58
CA VAL A 161 12.22 -1.82 -7.48
C VAL A 161 11.94 -0.92 -8.69
N ASP A 162 12.96 -0.22 -9.21
CA ASP A 162 12.82 0.60 -10.42
C ASP A 162 12.55 -0.26 -11.68
N GLU A 163 13.21 -1.41 -11.81
CA GLU A 163 12.93 -2.34 -12.93
C GLU A 163 11.54 -2.96 -12.85
N ILE A 164 11.05 -3.27 -11.64
CA ILE A 164 9.68 -3.73 -11.41
C ILE A 164 8.69 -2.63 -11.80
N TRP A 165 8.97 -1.39 -11.42
CA TRP A 165 8.16 -0.23 -11.80
C TRP A 165 8.08 -0.03 -13.32
N ASP A 166 9.21 -0.17 -14.02
CA ASP A 166 9.26 -0.04 -15.48
C ASP A 166 8.54 -1.16 -16.22
N ARG A 167 8.44 -2.35 -15.61
CA ARG A 167 7.66 -3.50 -16.12
C ARG A 167 6.18 -3.44 -15.75
N SER A 168 5.80 -2.56 -14.83
CA SER A 168 4.44 -2.45 -14.34
C SER A 168 3.57 -1.66 -15.30
N THR A 169 2.27 -1.96 -15.30
CA THR A 169 1.28 -1.27 -16.11
C THR A 169 0.88 0.04 -15.46
N ASP A 170 0.94 1.13 -16.24
CA ASP A 170 0.41 2.43 -15.83
C ASP A 170 -1.08 2.35 -15.58
N ILE A 171 -1.48 3.00 -14.49
CA ILE A 171 -2.86 3.12 -14.13
C ILE A 171 -3.27 4.55 -14.40
N ASP A 172 -4.04 4.74 -15.47
CA ASP A 172 -4.70 6.02 -15.70
C ASP A 172 -5.88 6.13 -14.74
N TRP A 173 -5.82 7.12 -13.84
CA TRP A 173 -6.82 7.37 -12.80
C TRP A 173 -7.50 8.73 -12.99
N LYS A 174 -7.20 9.42 -14.09
CA LYS A 174 -7.78 10.72 -14.48
C LYS A 174 -9.12 10.57 -15.19
#